data_AF-A0A1H8U454-F1
#
_entry.id   AF-A0A1H8U454-F1
#
_cell.length_a   1.000
_cell.length_b   1.000
_cell.length_c   1.000
_cell.angle_alpha   90.00
_cell.angle_beta   90.00
_cell.angle_gamma   90.00
#
_symmetry.space_group_name_H-M   'P 1'
#
loop_
_entity.id
_entity.type
_entity.pdbx_description
1 polymer ?
#
loop_
_entity_poly.entity_id
_entity_poly.type
_entity_poly.pdbx_seq_one_letter_code
_entity_poly.pdbx_strand_id
1 'polypeptide(L)'
;MSTEEAGEAESNTTDNLYSNRPEPLSEVQRQRIVRDIASWKCELERDSRSEFTHKDLVEFCNELLGLSDAQLYQRWDTTVGEWVLSRDAIVRPRTVDDETFLEYQLGLLLLGKETEYGFLNPVSIPPEACA
;
A
#
# COMPACT_ATOMS: atom_id res chain seq x y z
N MET A 1 32.49 15.21 -39.69
CA MET A 1 31.08 14.79 -39.64
C MET A 1 30.75 14.64 -38.17
N SER A 2 30.13 15.68 -37.62
CA SER A 2 29.77 15.78 -36.21
C SER A 2 28.53 14.93 -35.97
N THR A 3 28.59 14.05 -34.98
CA THR A 3 27.45 13.31 -34.47
C THR A 3 26.59 14.26 -33.64
N GLU A 4 25.40 14.55 -34.15
CA GLU A 4 24.32 15.24 -33.47
C GLU A 4 23.31 14.21 -32.95
N GLU A 5 22.79 14.52 -31.75
CA GLU A 5 21.47 14.13 -31.20
C GLU A 5 21.28 12.67 -30.71
N ALA A 6 20.57 12.40 -29.62
CA ALA A 6 19.79 13.21 -28.69
C ALA A 6 19.80 12.50 -27.33
N GLY A 7 19.93 13.27 -26.25
CA GLY A 7 19.58 12.80 -24.91
C GLY A 7 18.07 12.90 -24.75
N GLU A 8 17.38 11.76 -24.77
CA GLU A 8 16.01 11.67 -24.28
C GLU A 8 16.07 11.74 -22.76
N ALA A 9 15.72 12.91 -22.23
CA ALA A 9 15.31 13.05 -20.85
C ALA A 9 13.97 12.29 -20.70
N GLU A 10 14.02 11.10 -20.12
CA GLU A 10 12.82 10.39 -19.69
C GLU A 10 12.05 11.28 -18.72
N SER A 11 10.92 11.78 -19.20
CA SER A 11 9.98 12.63 -18.47
C SER A 11 9.52 11.88 -17.23
N ASN A 12 10.03 12.28 -16.07
CA ASN A 12 9.64 11.80 -14.75
C ASN A 12 8.20 12.25 -14.44
N THR A 13 7.25 11.61 -15.12
CA THR A 13 5.82 11.85 -15.02
C THR A 13 5.25 10.73 -14.18
N THR A 14 5.58 10.73 -12.88
CA THR A 14 4.64 10.22 -11.89
C THR A 14 3.51 11.25 -11.86
N ASP A 15 2.69 11.22 -12.92
CA ASP A 15 1.44 11.95 -13.00
C ASP A 15 0.68 11.64 -11.72
N ASN A 16 0.16 12.69 -11.10
CA ASN A 16 -0.20 12.74 -9.69
C ASN A 16 -1.46 11.90 -9.42
N LEU A 17 -1.33 10.57 -9.49
CA LEU A 17 -2.37 9.56 -9.23
C LEU A 17 -2.98 9.70 -7.83
N TYR A 18 -2.33 10.49 -6.96
CA TYR A 18 -2.72 10.71 -5.57
C TYR A 18 -3.31 12.09 -5.30
N SER A 19 -3.55 12.91 -6.34
CA SER A 19 -4.09 14.26 -6.20
C SER A 19 -5.40 14.35 -5.42
N ASN A 20 -6.20 13.27 -5.41
CA ASN A 20 -7.49 13.20 -4.72
C ASN A 20 -7.39 12.66 -3.28
N ARG A 21 -6.21 12.24 -2.83
CA ARG A 21 -6.00 11.66 -1.50
C ARG A 21 -5.65 12.75 -0.48
N PRO A 22 -6.13 12.64 0.77
CA PRO A 22 -5.88 13.66 1.78
C PRO A 22 -4.39 13.67 2.17
N GLU A 23 -3.71 14.79 1.87
CA GLU A 23 -2.39 15.10 2.41
C GLU A 23 -2.47 16.38 3.28
N PRO A 24 -1.81 16.41 4.46
CA PRO A 24 -1.02 15.33 5.06
C PRO A 24 -1.90 14.28 5.77
N LEU A 25 -1.41 13.04 5.82
CA LEU A 25 -2.00 11.99 6.65
C LEU A 25 -1.75 12.25 8.14
N SER A 26 -2.77 12.05 8.98
CA SER A 26 -2.55 11.95 10.42
C SER A 26 -1.72 10.72 10.77
N GLU A 27 -1.03 10.74 11.91
CA GLU A 27 -0.24 9.60 12.40
C GLU A 27 -1.07 8.30 12.45
N VAL A 28 -2.31 8.39 12.93
CA VAL A 28 -3.24 7.24 13.00
C VAL A 28 -3.58 6.70 11.61
N GLN A 29 -3.76 7.57 10.62
CA GLN A 29 -4.01 7.14 9.24
C GLN A 29 -2.77 6.46 8.64
N ARG A 30 -1.58 7.02 8.85
CA ARG A 30 -0.32 6.39 8.43
C ARG A 30 -0.18 4.99 9.02
N GLN A 31 -0.38 4.86 10.33
CA GLN A 31 -0.33 3.56 11.01
C GLN A 31 -1.36 2.56 10.46
N ARG A 32 -2.55 3.02 10.06
CA ARG A 32 -3.55 2.14 9.44
C ARG A 32 -3.05 1.57 8.11
N ILE A 33 -2.48 2.41 7.23
CA ILE A 33 -1.92 1.94 5.95
C ILE A 33 -0.74 0.97 6.18
N VAL A 34 0.20 1.35 7.06
CA VAL A 34 1.36 0.50 7.38
C VAL A 34 0.93 -0.86 7.90
N ARG A 35 -0.05 -0.89 8.82
CA ARG A 35 -0.60 -2.14 9.36
C ARG A 35 -1.25 -3.00 8.29
N ASP A 36 -1.94 -2.38 7.34
CA ASP A 36 -2.61 -3.06 6.24
C ASP A 36 -1.59 -3.75 5.31
N ILE A 37 -0.55 -3.03 4.91
CA ILE A 37 0.55 -3.56 4.09
C ILE A 37 1.32 -4.65 4.84
N ALA A 38 1.60 -4.44 6.14
CA ALA A 38 2.28 -5.44 6.97
C ALA A 38 1.46 -6.73 7.11
N SER A 39 0.14 -6.62 7.25
CA SER A 39 -0.77 -7.78 7.33
C SER A 39 -0.77 -8.57 6.02
N TRP A 40 -0.82 -7.87 4.88
CA TRP A 40 -0.66 -8.48 3.57
C TRP A 40 0.67 -9.24 3.44
N LYS A 41 1.79 -8.62 3.85
CA LYS A 41 3.12 -9.23 3.76
C LYS A 41 3.19 -10.52 4.61
N CYS A 42 2.68 -10.49 5.83
CA CYS A 42 2.64 -11.69 6.69
C CYS A 42 1.78 -12.81 6.10
N GLU A 43 0.65 -12.49 5.47
CA GLU A 43 -0.20 -13.49 4.83
C GLU A 43 0.51 -14.16 3.64
N LEU A 44 1.21 -13.38 2.81
CA LEU A 44 2.00 -13.92 1.69
C LEU A 44 3.13 -14.83 2.15
N GLU A 45 3.90 -14.42 3.16
CA GLU A 45 5.06 -15.19 3.62
C GLU A 45 4.67 -16.51 4.31
N ARG A 46 3.48 -16.55 4.92
CA ARG A 46 2.92 -17.80 5.45
C ARG A 46 2.59 -18.78 4.32
N ASP A 47 1.96 -18.28 3.26
CA ASP A 47 1.55 -19.12 2.14
C ASP A 47 2.77 -19.64 1.35
N SER A 48 3.88 -18.89 1.36
CA SER A 48 5.15 -19.28 0.74
C SER A 48 6.04 -20.21 1.59
N ARG A 49 5.65 -20.54 2.84
CA ARG A 49 6.47 -21.28 3.84
C ARG A 49 7.83 -20.62 4.12
N SER A 50 7.90 -19.30 4.02
CA SER A 50 9.10 -18.52 4.29
C SER A 50 9.41 -18.44 5.79
N GLU A 51 10.69 -18.24 6.15
CA GLU A 51 11.15 -18.00 7.53
C GLU A 51 10.91 -16.54 7.96
N PHE A 52 9.81 -15.92 7.56
CA PHE A 52 9.53 -14.52 7.91
C PHE A 52 9.36 -14.37 9.42
N THR A 53 10.33 -13.71 10.05
CA THR A 53 10.42 -13.59 11.50
C THR A 53 9.79 -12.30 12.01
N HIS A 54 9.63 -12.22 13.33
CA HIS A 54 9.24 -10.97 13.98
C HIS A 54 10.23 -9.82 13.70
N LYS A 55 11.53 -10.12 13.59
CA LYS A 55 12.54 -9.11 13.28
C LYS A 55 12.33 -8.53 11.87
N ASP A 56 12.02 -9.38 10.90
CA ASP A 56 11.74 -8.95 9.52
C ASP A 56 10.48 -8.08 9.47
N LEU A 57 9.46 -8.38 10.28
CA LEU A 57 8.27 -7.54 10.43
C LEU A 57 8.61 -6.15 11.00
N VAL A 58 9.48 -6.07 12.02
CA VAL A 58 9.92 -4.81 12.60
C VAL A 58 10.67 -3.97 11.57
N GLU A 59 11.62 -4.57 10.85
CA GLU A 59 12.38 -3.88 9.79
C GLU A 59 11.45 -3.40 8.68
N PHE A 60 10.51 -4.23 8.23
CA PHE A 60 9.54 -3.86 7.21
C PHE A 60 8.60 -2.72 7.66
N CYS A 61 8.10 -2.75 8.89
CA CYS A 61 7.28 -1.66 9.43
C CYS A 61 8.07 -0.35 9.52
N ASN A 62 9.34 -0.41 9.95
CA ASN A 62 10.23 0.76 10.00
C ASN A 62 10.44 1.38 8.62
N GLU A 63 10.70 0.56 7.59
CA GLU A 63 10.83 1.03 6.22
C GLU A 63 9.57 1.76 5.75
N LEU A 64 8.39 1.20 6.02
CA LEU A 64 7.11 1.80 5.64
C LEU A 64 6.83 3.12 6.37
N LEU A 65 7.15 3.19 7.67
CA LEU A 65 6.98 4.39 8.48
C LEU A 65 7.89 5.54 8.02
N GLY A 66 9.05 5.22 7.42
CA GLY A 66 9.98 6.19 6.82
C GLY A 66 9.56 6.74 5.45
N LEU A 67 8.52 6.19 4.81
CA LEU A 67 8.04 6.66 3.49
C LEU A 67 7.25 7.97 3.59
N SER A 68 7.27 8.78 2.53
CA SER A 68 6.32 9.90 2.40
C SER A 68 4.87 9.41 2.26
N ASP A 69 3.88 10.27 2.49
CA ASP A 69 2.46 9.92 2.33
C ASP A 69 2.16 9.38 0.91
N ALA A 70 2.62 10.09 -0.13
CA ALA A 70 2.51 9.65 -1.52
C ALA A 70 3.16 8.27 -1.78
N GLN A 71 4.36 8.03 -1.23
CA GLN A 71 5.03 6.73 -1.35
C GLN A 71 4.30 5.62 -0.61
N LEU A 72 3.68 5.94 0.53
CA LEU A 72 2.92 4.98 1.33
C LEU A 72 1.61 4.60 0.62
N TYR A 73 0.95 5.57 -0.01
CA TYR A 73 -0.20 5.35 -0.88
C TYR A 73 0.14 4.47 -2.08
N GLN A 74 1.25 4.78 -2.77
CA GLN A 74 1.74 3.96 -3.86
C GLN A 74 2.05 2.55 -3.42
N ARG A 75 2.72 2.40 -2.27
CA ARG A 75 3.03 1.08 -1.73
C ARG A 75 1.76 0.29 -1.42
N TRP A 76 0.72 0.92 -0.88
CA TRP A 76 -0.55 0.26 -0.61
C TRP A 76 -1.23 -0.22 -1.90
N ASP A 77 -1.30 0.62 -2.93
CA ASP A 77 -1.93 0.27 -4.22
C ASP A 77 -1.24 -0.95 -4.86
N THR A 78 0.09 -0.92 -4.96
CA THR A 78 0.88 -1.98 -5.63
C THR A 78 1.06 -3.24 -4.76
N THR A 79 0.47 -3.30 -3.57
CA THR A 79 0.56 -4.48 -2.69
C THR A 79 -0.83 -4.96 -2.32
N VAL A 80 -1.47 -4.29 -1.36
CA VAL A 80 -2.82 -4.61 -0.90
C VAL A 80 -3.83 -4.38 -2.02
N GLY A 81 -3.74 -3.26 -2.75
CA GLY A 81 -4.67 -2.94 -3.83
C GLY A 81 -4.68 -4.01 -4.92
N GLU A 82 -3.52 -4.34 -5.49
CA GLU A 82 -3.38 -5.44 -6.46
C GLU A 82 -3.88 -6.78 -5.91
N TRP A 83 -3.53 -7.11 -4.67
CA TRP A 83 -4.00 -8.34 -4.02
C TRP A 83 -5.53 -8.36 -3.87
N VAL A 84 -6.16 -7.26 -3.47
CA VAL A 84 -7.61 -7.11 -3.39
C VAL A 84 -8.26 -7.35 -4.76
N LEU A 85 -7.74 -6.72 -5.82
CA LEU A 85 -8.27 -6.89 -7.17
C LEU A 85 -8.12 -8.31 -7.73
N SER A 86 -7.12 -9.04 -7.25
CA SER A 86 -6.88 -10.45 -7.63
C SER A 86 -7.83 -11.46 -6.99
N ARG A 87 -8.60 -11.06 -5.97
CA ARG A 87 -9.46 -11.99 -5.21
C ARG A 87 -10.85 -12.09 -5.81
N ASP A 88 -11.18 -13.28 -6.32
CA ASP A 88 -12.52 -13.62 -6.80
C ASP A 88 -13.62 -13.53 -5.72
N ALA A 89 -13.24 -13.65 -4.45
CA ALA A 89 -14.17 -13.57 -3.32
C ALA A 89 -14.69 -12.15 -3.06
N ILE A 90 -14.06 -11.12 -3.62
CA ILE A 90 -14.44 -9.72 -3.41
C ILE A 90 -15.42 -9.31 -4.51
N VAL A 91 -16.66 -9.02 -4.12
CA VAL A 91 -17.71 -8.63 -5.07
C VAL A 91 -17.54 -7.16 -5.43
N ARG A 92 -16.95 -6.91 -6.59
CA ARG A 92 -16.82 -5.55 -7.15
C ARG A 92 -18.14 -5.06 -7.75
N PRO A 93 -18.57 -3.82 -7.44
CA PRO A 93 -19.71 -3.22 -8.13
C PRO A 93 -19.39 -3.07 -9.62
N ARG A 94 -20.29 -3.52 -10.50
CA ARG A 94 -20.09 -3.45 -11.97
C ARG A 94 -20.13 -2.03 -12.54
N THR A 95 -20.46 -1.05 -11.71
CA THR A 95 -20.67 0.35 -12.09
C THR A 95 -19.48 1.25 -11.81
N VAL A 96 -18.42 0.72 -11.19
CA VAL A 96 -17.19 1.45 -10.87
C VAL A 96 -15.99 0.70 -11.45
N ASP A 97 -14.96 1.43 -11.85
CA ASP A 97 -13.67 0.83 -12.22
C ASP A 97 -12.88 0.40 -10.98
N ASP A 98 -11.80 -0.36 -11.22
CA ASP A 98 -10.94 -0.90 -10.18
C ASP A 98 -10.27 0.21 -9.34
N GLU A 99 -9.90 1.33 -9.96
CA GLU A 99 -9.29 2.48 -9.29
C GLU A 99 -10.27 3.12 -8.29
N THR A 100 -11.48 3.47 -8.74
CA THR A 100 -12.53 4.02 -7.88
C THR A 100 -12.88 3.06 -6.74
N PHE A 101 -12.92 1.76 -7.02
CA PHE A 101 -13.15 0.75 -5.98
C PHE A 101 -12.03 0.76 -4.92
N LEU A 102 -10.77 0.76 -5.34
CA LEU A 102 -9.63 0.80 -4.42
C LEU A 102 -9.56 2.10 -3.64
N GLU A 103 -9.85 3.25 -4.26
CA GLU A 103 -9.94 4.54 -3.57
C GLU A 103 -11.01 4.51 -2.47
N TYR A 104 -12.17 3.90 -2.74
CA TYR A 104 -13.22 3.73 -1.74
C TYR A 104 -12.75 2.85 -0.58
N GLN A 105 -12.09 1.71 -0.86
CA GLN A 105 -11.56 0.84 0.19
C GLN A 105 -10.49 1.53 1.03
N LEU A 106 -9.57 2.25 0.40
CA LEU A 106 -8.57 3.04 1.10
C LEU A 106 -9.24 4.13 1.95
N GLY A 107 -10.28 4.78 1.45
CA GLY A 107 -11.07 5.75 2.22
C GLY A 107 -11.69 5.14 3.49
N LEU A 108 -12.23 3.93 3.40
CA LEU A 108 -12.72 3.18 4.56
C LEU A 108 -11.60 2.88 5.55
N LEU A 109 -10.46 2.38 5.07
CA LEU A 109 -9.27 2.10 5.87
C LEU A 109 -8.81 3.36 6.62
N LEU A 110 -8.67 4.49 5.93
CA LEU A 110 -8.24 5.77 6.52
C LEU A 110 -9.20 6.28 7.59
N LEU A 111 -10.50 6.05 7.43
CA LEU A 111 -11.52 6.39 8.42
C LEU A 111 -11.59 5.37 9.58
N GLY A 112 -10.89 4.24 9.48
CA GLY A 112 -10.94 3.16 10.47
C GLY A 112 -12.25 2.39 10.42
N LYS A 113 -12.90 2.39 9.25
CA LYS A 113 -14.09 1.60 8.95
C LYS A 113 -13.68 0.24 8.39
N GLU A 114 -14.61 -0.70 8.45
CA GLU A 114 -14.43 -2.02 7.86
C GLU A 114 -14.35 -1.92 6.34
N THR A 115 -13.39 -2.63 5.75
CA THR A 115 -13.17 -2.79 4.31
C THR A 115 -13.89 -4.04 3.80
N GLU A 116 -14.12 -4.12 2.49
CA GLU A 116 -14.71 -5.31 1.84
C GLU A 116 -13.73 -6.51 1.78
N TYR A 117 -12.48 -6.28 2.18
CA TYR A 117 -11.45 -7.30 2.36
C TYR A 117 -10.99 -7.37 3.81
N GLY A 118 -10.33 -8.48 4.15
CA GLY A 118 -9.66 -8.64 5.44
C GLY A 118 -8.57 -9.71 5.34
N PHE A 119 -7.63 -9.63 6.28
CA PHE A 119 -6.54 -10.60 6.42
C PHE A 119 -6.91 -11.69 7.40
N LEU A 120 -6.41 -12.91 7.18
CA LEU A 120 -6.63 -14.04 8.08
C LEU A 120 -5.93 -13.84 9.43
N ASN A 121 -4.77 -13.17 9.43
CA ASN A 121 -4.03 -12.81 10.63
C ASN A 121 -3.58 -11.35 10.54
N PRO A 122 -4.47 -10.40 10.87
CA PRO A 122 -4.06 -9.00 10.92
C PRO A 122 -2.98 -8.81 11.97
N VAL A 123 -1.93 -8.07 11.62
CA VAL A 123 -0.83 -7.78 12.54
C VAL A 123 -0.99 -6.41 13.18
N SER A 124 -0.26 -6.16 14.26
CA SER A 124 -0.05 -4.83 14.81
C SER A 124 1.34 -4.35 14.43
N ILE A 125 1.52 -3.03 14.29
CA ILE A 125 2.85 -2.45 14.13
C ILE A 125 3.62 -2.72 15.43
N PRO A 126 4.78 -3.39 15.38
CA PRO A 126 5.59 -3.60 16.56
C PRO A 126 5.99 -2.25 17.19
N PRO A 127 5.91 -2.08 18.52
CA PRO A 127 6.30 -0.82 19.17
C PRO A 127 7.75 -0.43 18.89
N GLU A 128 8.62 -1.41 18.62
CA GLU A 128 10.02 -1.23 18.23
C GLU A 128 10.19 -0.54 16.87
N ALA A 129 9.16 -0.55 16.01
CA ALA A 129 9.17 0.16 14.74
C ALA A 129 8.68 1.62 14.86
N CYS A 130 8.10 2.00 16.01
CA CYS A 130 7.59 3.35 16.27
C CYS A 130 8.54 4.20 17.12
N ALA A 131 9.71 3.67 17.49
CA ALA A 131 10.68 4.28 18.39
C ALA A 131 11.70 5.15 17.63
#